data_AF-A0A5F2BWW1-F1
#
_entry.id   AF-A0A5F2BWW1-F1
#
_cell.length_a   1.000
_cell.length_b   1.000
_cell.length_c   1.000
_cell.angle_alpha   90.00
_cell.angle_beta   90.00
_cell.angle_gamma   90.00
#
_symmetry.space_group_name_H-M   'P 1'
#
loop_
_entity.id
_entity.type
_entity.pdbx_description
1 polymer ?
#
loop_
_entity_poly.entity_id
_entity_poly.type
_entity_poly.pdbx_seq_one_letter_code
_entity_poly.pdbx_strand_id
1 'polypeptide(L)'
;MRSNIYKRPFKQGCLYLLFLLLPFSNLRSENNYLDFIYVDANTGQSSGGHSALRFDDTVIHFQYYPDEIFRVVRESYERFSYSYNTYSNRTSKIARVEISEKDLDKIRTGFEKLALIQFKHLKNLESIRADVQFLKEIQKPEKIIKIRTFGYFKKEEGAELSSLKEELNSILGKGWLGKVRTQIKKELNSAYTEGKFATFSEAPTVQNGTYPFYKEGISSWFLPRLEKLSVLEILDLGYSLDPETIFLSSGTSLSEEEKTKLISLRDSLKLSIIELIKEENLNWGHSVLVNLARFLVLEKSIEEDKLFFLTTFPESVSQITPTTWSKDKKSVEASSDLLLEASKTFREKRIKSENLTEENYLIWEDLENRDWELRTGLSRGIAIRNTFDRLSPDLSGNFVFSFPTPESEIISEYLTRSEKEEETYYDNLKRFYTFKLITKNCTSEIFDSLEFILNEKEYETVLGKRIDPHSSLTFIPFIAYDSITEKWNVKEETIELSHRKVALEKLYESNPKLRTYLKESNVFSSSIYRSNPDDSSFVFFTDDIVLLRPIYGIVNLGWGIGNFTVGIFTSPFDKGRRLQNGLQSAFFSLPELVFFNIRKGTFPGAKPNVSEKKLESQK
;
A
#
# COMPACT_ATOMS: atom_id res chain seq x y z
N MET A 1 -33.83 -79.20 46.95
CA MET A 1 -34.30 -78.12 46.05
C MET A 1 -33.08 -77.34 45.57
N ARG A 2 -32.91 -77.23 44.23
CA ARG A 2 -32.02 -76.36 43.41
C ARG A 2 -30.92 -75.58 44.15
N SER A 3 -29.67 -75.50 43.73
CA SER A 3 -29.05 -75.47 42.39
C SER A 3 -27.55 -75.27 42.62
N ASN A 4 -26.67 -75.84 41.79
CA ASN A 4 -25.49 -75.13 41.29
C ASN A 4 -24.85 -75.92 40.14
N ILE A 5 -24.88 -75.33 38.95
CA ILE A 5 -24.20 -75.81 37.74
C ILE A 5 -23.31 -74.70 37.18
N TYR A 6 -22.06 -75.10 37.01
CA TYR A 6 -20.98 -74.70 36.12
C TYR A 6 -21.22 -73.86 34.84
N LYS A 7 -20.09 -73.19 34.48
CA LYS A 7 -19.49 -72.83 33.16
C LYS A 7 -19.66 -71.39 32.61
N ARG A 8 -18.48 -70.81 32.29
CA ARG A 8 -18.17 -69.62 31.45
C ARG A 8 -18.60 -69.83 29.96
N PRO A 9 -18.41 -68.89 28.98
CA PRO A 9 -17.89 -67.50 28.98
C PRO A 9 -18.66 -66.48 28.06
N PHE A 10 -18.12 -65.25 28.02
CA PHE A 10 -18.02 -64.29 26.90
C PHE A 10 -19.01 -63.10 26.77
N LYS A 11 -18.34 -61.94 26.58
CA LYS A 11 -18.73 -60.64 25.97
C LYS A 11 -19.26 -59.50 26.86
N GLN A 12 -18.53 -58.40 26.71
CA GLN A 12 -18.93 -56.98 26.71
C GLN A 12 -19.31 -56.33 28.04
N GLY A 13 -18.61 -55.24 28.34
CA GLY A 13 -19.05 -54.25 29.33
C GLY A 13 -17.91 -53.34 29.77
N CYS A 14 -17.93 -52.13 29.21
CA CYS A 14 -17.27 -50.88 29.62
C CYS A 14 -16.82 -50.73 31.09
N LEU A 15 -15.89 -49.76 31.28
CA LEU A 15 -15.31 -49.16 32.51
C LEU A 15 -13.93 -49.76 32.89
N TYR A 16 -12.81 -49.03 33.04
CA TYR A 16 -12.57 -47.60 33.29
C TYR A 16 -11.28 -47.16 32.58
N LEU A 17 -11.41 -46.15 31.73
CA LEU A 17 -10.33 -45.31 31.21
C LEU A 17 -10.16 -44.16 32.22
N LEU A 18 -9.31 -44.35 33.22
CA LEU A 18 -9.03 -43.35 34.26
C LEU A 18 -7.53 -43.09 34.37
N PHE A 19 -6.92 -42.77 33.23
CA PHE A 19 -5.59 -42.17 33.11
C PHE A 19 -5.50 -41.58 31.70
N LEU A 20 -6.01 -40.35 31.50
CA LEU A 20 -5.71 -39.46 30.35
C LEU A 20 -6.54 -38.15 30.41
N LEU A 21 -6.63 -37.53 31.59
CA LEU A 21 -7.19 -36.17 31.72
C LEU A 21 -6.31 -35.35 32.68
N LEU A 22 -5.05 -35.15 32.28
CA LEU A 22 -4.35 -33.91 32.57
C LEU A 22 -4.18 -33.24 31.22
N PRO A 23 -4.90 -32.13 30.92
CA PRO A 23 -4.46 -31.31 29.82
C PRO A 23 -3.12 -30.75 30.26
N PHE A 24 -2.04 -31.16 29.59
CA PHE A 24 -0.87 -30.30 29.47
C PHE A 24 -1.34 -29.06 28.72
N SER A 25 -1.98 -28.15 29.44
CA SER A 25 -1.95 -26.75 29.09
C SER A 25 -0.49 -26.37 29.30
N ASN A 26 0.32 -26.51 28.26
CA ASN A 26 1.43 -25.60 28.07
C ASN A 26 0.80 -24.21 27.90
N LEU A 27 0.37 -23.61 29.01
CA LEU A 27 0.32 -22.16 29.19
C LEU A 27 1.77 -21.70 29.17
N ARG A 28 2.43 -21.84 28.02
CA ARG A 28 3.51 -20.95 27.68
C ARG A 28 2.78 -19.64 27.43
N SER A 29 2.85 -18.73 28.40
CA SER A 29 2.65 -17.31 28.12
C SER A 29 3.56 -17.02 26.93
N GLU A 30 3.00 -16.89 25.72
CA GLU A 30 3.75 -16.28 24.63
C GLU A 30 3.99 -14.86 25.09
N ASN A 31 5.25 -14.56 25.37
CA ASN A 31 5.63 -13.20 25.71
C ASN A 31 5.34 -12.33 24.51
N ASN A 32 4.45 -11.36 24.69
CA ASN A 32 4.10 -10.40 23.67
C ASN A 32 5.06 -9.22 23.73
N TYR A 33 5.40 -8.67 22.57
CA TYR A 33 6.41 -7.63 22.47
C TYR A 33 5.87 -6.42 21.71
N LEU A 34 6.20 -5.25 22.24
CA LEU A 34 6.14 -3.98 21.53
C LEU A 34 7.56 -3.56 21.22
N ASP A 35 7.87 -3.36 19.94
CA ASP A 35 9.18 -2.90 19.55
C ASP A 35 9.13 -1.43 19.10
N PHE A 36 10.00 -0.60 19.66
CA PHE A 36 10.28 0.72 19.11
C PHE A 36 11.48 0.63 18.17
N ILE A 37 11.30 1.08 16.93
CA ILE A 37 12.32 1.04 15.88
C ILE A 37 12.81 2.44 15.61
N TYR A 38 14.11 2.66 15.78
CA TYR A 38 14.83 3.82 15.28
C TYR A 38 15.59 3.45 14.00
N VAL A 39 15.49 4.28 12.97
CA VAL A 39 16.23 4.13 11.71
C VAL A 39 17.19 5.30 11.54
N ASP A 40 18.48 5.02 11.30
CA ASP A 40 19.58 5.99 11.10
C ASP A 40 19.19 7.14 10.15
N ALA A 41 19.72 8.35 10.31
CA ALA A 41 19.47 9.47 9.39
C ALA A 41 20.02 9.23 7.97
N ASN A 42 19.43 9.87 6.94
CA ASN A 42 19.94 9.86 5.56
C ASN A 42 19.89 11.24 4.88
N THR A 43 20.60 11.39 3.76
CA THR A 43 20.69 12.65 2.98
C THR A 43 19.44 13.00 2.14
N GLY A 44 18.38 12.18 2.18
CA GLY A 44 17.25 12.32 1.26
C GLY A 44 15.90 12.59 1.92
N GLN A 45 15.55 11.86 2.97
CA GLN A 45 14.17 11.81 3.46
C GLN A 45 14.01 12.16 4.94
N SER A 46 15.03 11.95 5.78
CA SER A 46 15.01 12.44 7.16
C SER A 46 16.40 12.60 7.76
N SER A 47 16.79 13.85 8.01
CA SER A 47 18.07 14.24 8.60
C SER A 47 18.22 13.84 10.08
N GLY A 48 17.10 13.56 10.77
CA GLY A 48 17.08 13.11 12.18
C GLY A 48 16.92 11.60 12.36
N GLY A 49 16.65 10.85 11.29
CA GLY A 49 16.27 9.44 11.34
C GLY A 49 14.76 9.22 11.23
N HIS A 50 14.29 8.00 11.45
CA HIS A 50 12.85 7.68 11.43
C HIS A 50 12.48 6.83 12.64
N SER A 51 11.26 6.99 13.13
CA SER A 51 10.73 6.20 14.25
C SER A 51 9.50 5.41 13.81
N ALA A 52 9.38 4.19 14.30
CA ALA A 52 8.23 3.33 14.08
C ALA A 52 7.94 2.46 15.30
N LEU A 53 6.72 1.95 15.40
CA LEU A 53 6.33 0.90 16.34
C LEU A 53 6.06 -0.39 15.58
N ARG A 54 6.48 -1.52 16.13
CA ARG A 54 6.17 -2.85 15.58
C ARG A 54 5.38 -3.69 16.59
N PHE A 55 4.30 -4.27 16.08
CA PHE A 55 3.43 -5.24 16.71
C PHE A 55 3.50 -6.52 15.89
N ASP A 56 4.19 -7.55 16.38
CA ASP A 56 4.46 -8.77 15.62
C ASP A 56 5.10 -8.48 14.23
N ASP A 57 4.37 -8.74 13.14
CA ASP A 57 4.80 -8.44 11.76
C ASP A 57 4.29 -7.07 11.26
N THR A 58 3.40 -6.39 11.99
CA THR A 58 2.85 -5.09 11.58
C THR A 58 3.70 -3.95 12.12
N VAL A 59 4.15 -3.06 11.23
CA VAL A 59 4.81 -1.81 11.57
C VAL A 59 3.86 -0.64 11.34
N ILE A 60 3.79 0.26 12.32
CA ILE A 60 3.07 1.54 12.24
C ILE A 60 4.07 2.68 12.38
N HIS A 61 4.00 3.64 11.46
CA HIS A 61 4.80 4.85 11.50
C HIS A 61 4.08 6.00 10.81
N PHE A 62 4.62 7.23 10.93
CA PHE A 62 4.03 8.40 10.30
C PHE A 62 4.93 8.94 9.19
N GLN A 63 4.35 9.31 8.04
CA GLN A 63 5.10 9.75 6.86
C GLN A 63 4.42 10.94 6.18
N TYR A 64 5.23 11.87 5.69
CA TYR A 64 4.77 13.04 4.95
C TYR A 64 4.65 12.72 3.47
N TYR A 65 3.50 13.05 2.87
CA TYR A 65 3.21 12.82 1.46
C TYR A 65 3.20 14.14 0.66
N PRO A 66 3.39 14.09 -0.67
CA PRO A 66 3.43 15.29 -1.52
C PRO A 66 2.15 16.14 -1.54
N ASP A 67 1.03 15.59 -1.08
CA ASP A 67 -0.24 16.30 -0.90
C ASP A 67 -0.31 17.10 0.41
N GLU A 68 0.84 17.26 1.07
CA GLU A 68 1.04 18.01 2.31
C GLU A 68 0.33 17.41 3.54
N ILE A 69 -0.10 16.15 3.45
CA ILE A 69 -0.74 15.42 4.55
C ILE A 69 0.26 14.45 5.18
N PHE A 70 0.44 14.56 6.49
CA PHE A 70 1.19 13.61 7.32
C PHE A 70 0.31 12.43 7.69
N ARG A 71 0.62 11.25 7.14
CA ARG A 71 -0.23 10.05 7.21
C ARG A 71 0.34 9.02 8.16
N VAL A 72 -0.53 8.32 8.89
CA VAL A 72 -0.18 7.06 9.53
C VAL A 72 -0.13 5.96 8.46
N VAL A 73 0.96 5.22 8.45
CA VAL A 73 1.26 4.15 7.51
C VAL A 73 1.32 2.84 8.30
N ARG A 74 0.65 1.82 7.75
CA ARG A 74 0.69 0.45 8.25
C ARG A 74 1.25 -0.45 7.16
N GLU A 75 2.32 -1.17 7.46
CA GLU A 75 2.92 -2.13 6.54
C GLU A 75 3.54 -3.32 7.27
N SER A 76 3.95 -4.36 6.53
CA SER A 76 4.68 -5.48 7.12
C SER A 76 6.12 -5.08 7.46
N TYR A 77 6.70 -5.75 8.46
CA TYR A 77 8.08 -5.51 8.85
C TYR A 77 9.06 -5.83 7.72
N GLU A 78 8.78 -6.84 6.90
CA GLU A 78 9.59 -7.15 5.72
C GLU A 78 9.65 -5.97 4.73
N ARG A 79 8.50 -5.34 4.43
CA ARG A 79 8.44 -4.17 3.55
C ARG A 79 9.12 -2.96 4.15
N PHE A 80 8.92 -2.73 5.46
CA PHE A 80 9.58 -1.66 6.20
C PHE A 80 11.11 -1.83 6.17
N SER A 81 11.61 -3.01 6.57
CA SER A 81 13.04 -3.32 6.57
C SER A 81 13.64 -3.23 5.16
N TYR A 82 12.93 -3.71 4.13
CA TYR A 82 13.38 -3.52 2.76
C TYR A 82 13.55 -2.03 2.41
N SER A 83 12.53 -1.21 2.68
CA SER A 83 12.53 0.21 2.33
C SER A 83 13.63 1.00 3.03
N TYR A 84 13.86 0.71 4.32
CA TYR A 84 14.81 1.45 5.15
C TYR A 84 16.21 0.81 5.19
N ASN A 85 16.30 -0.48 5.52
CA ASN A 85 17.57 -1.19 5.70
C ASN A 85 18.22 -1.58 4.38
N THR A 86 17.41 -2.02 3.42
CA THR A 86 17.93 -2.49 2.13
C THR A 86 18.08 -1.36 1.13
N TYR A 87 16.96 -0.78 0.69
CA TYR A 87 16.90 0.24 -0.35
C TYR A 87 17.57 1.55 0.09
N SER A 88 17.16 2.08 1.25
CA SER A 88 17.69 3.35 1.76
C SER A 88 19.05 3.21 2.44
N ASN A 89 19.55 1.98 2.64
CA ASN A 89 20.83 1.68 3.28
C ASN A 89 20.99 2.27 4.69
N ARG A 90 19.96 2.14 5.52
CA ARG A 90 19.94 2.72 6.89
C ARG A 90 19.95 1.59 7.92
N THR A 91 20.80 1.67 8.94
CA THR A 91 20.74 0.72 10.05
C THR A 91 19.53 1.04 10.91
N SER A 92 18.85 0.02 11.41
CA SER A 92 17.77 0.16 12.39
C SER A 92 18.25 -0.35 13.75
N LYS A 93 17.90 0.36 14.82
CA LYS A 93 18.01 -0.10 16.20
C LYS A 93 16.60 -0.35 16.73
N ILE A 94 16.42 -1.44 17.46
CA ILE A 94 15.11 -1.89 17.91
C ILE A 94 15.19 -2.09 19.42
N ALA A 95 14.33 -1.40 20.16
CA ALA A 95 14.18 -1.55 21.60
C ALA A 95 12.88 -2.32 21.87
N ARG A 96 13.02 -3.51 22.46
CA ARG A 96 11.93 -4.45 22.68
C ARG A 96 11.41 -4.37 24.11
N VAL A 97 10.12 -4.12 24.26
CA VAL A 97 9.41 -4.09 25.54
C VAL A 97 8.51 -5.30 25.63
N GLU A 98 8.66 -6.10 26.69
CA GLU A 98 7.73 -7.18 27.01
C GLU A 98 6.46 -6.57 27.63
N ILE A 99 5.31 -6.93 27.10
CA ILE A 99 4.02 -6.31 27.40
C ILE A 99 2.94 -7.37 27.52
N SER A 100 1.92 -7.12 28.34
CA SER A 100 0.77 -8.03 28.43
C SER A 100 -0.04 -8.03 27.13
N GLU A 101 -0.68 -9.14 26.79
CA GLU A 101 -1.54 -9.23 25.58
C GLU A 101 -2.62 -8.14 25.57
N LYS A 102 -3.23 -7.91 26.74
CA LYS A 102 -4.29 -6.90 26.92
C LYS A 102 -3.79 -5.49 26.62
N ASP A 103 -2.60 -5.13 27.09
CA ASP A 103 -2.06 -3.79 26.89
C ASP A 103 -1.54 -3.61 25.46
N LEU A 104 -0.95 -4.67 24.87
CA LEU A 104 -0.56 -4.67 23.46
C LEU A 104 -1.77 -4.47 22.55
N ASP A 105 -2.86 -5.21 22.79
CA ASP A 105 -4.10 -5.10 22.03
C ASP A 105 -4.73 -3.70 22.16
N LYS A 106 -4.67 -3.10 23.36
CA LYS A 106 -5.12 -1.72 23.59
C LYS A 106 -4.31 -0.71 22.77
N ILE A 107 -2.98 -0.82 22.77
CA ILE A 107 -2.11 0.07 21.99
C ILE A 107 -2.38 -0.12 20.50
N ARG A 108 -2.41 -1.37 20.02
CA ARG A 108 -2.69 -1.73 18.63
C ARG A 108 -4.03 -1.15 18.16
N THR A 109 -5.11 -1.44 18.89
CA THR A 109 -6.45 -0.92 18.59
C THR A 109 -6.49 0.62 18.60
N GLY A 110 -5.73 1.25 19.49
CA GLY A 110 -5.60 2.70 19.55
C GLY A 110 -5.01 3.30 18.28
N PHE A 111 -3.90 2.75 17.79
CA PHE A 111 -3.29 3.17 16.52
C PHE A 111 -4.17 2.81 15.31
N GLU A 112 -4.83 1.65 15.31
CA GLU A 112 -5.79 1.28 14.27
C GLU A 112 -6.96 2.26 14.20
N LYS A 113 -7.47 2.72 15.34
CA LYS A 113 -8.51 3.75 15.40
C LYS A 113 -8.02 5.08 14.81
N LEU A 114 -6.79 5.50 15.10
CA LEU A 114 -6.20 6.71 14.51
C LEU A 114 -6.10 6.58 12.98
N ALA A 115 -5.62 5.43 12.49
CA ALA A 115 -5.54 5.13 11.07
C ALA A 115 -6.90 5.13 10.39
N LEU A 116 -7.90 4.51 11.02
CA LEU A 116 -9.26 4.47 10.51
C LEU A 116 -9.91 5.86 10.44
N ILE A 117 -9.72 6.70 11.46
CA ILE A 117 -10.21 8.08 11.46
C ILE A 117 -9.57 8.89 10.34
N GLN A 118 -8.24 8.83 10.19
CA GLN A 118 -7.55 9.53 9.12
C GLN A 118 -7.96 9.01 7.74
N PHE A 119 -8.08 7.70 7.57
CA PHE A 119 -8.59 7.10 6.35
C PHE A 119 -9.98 7.63 6.01
N LYS A 120 -10.89 7.72 6.99
CA LYS A 120 -12.23 8.27 6.75
C LYS A 120 -12.21 9.76 6.41
N HIS A 121 -11.35 10.56 7.03
CA HIS A 121 -11.14 11.96 6.63
C HIS A 121 -10.74 12.07 5.14
N LEU A 122 -9.77 11.27 4.71
CA LEU A 122 -9.33 11.24 3.30
C LEU A 122 -10.45 10.74 2.36
N LYS A 123 -11.23 9.74 2.79
CA LYS A 123 -12.39 9.26 2.02
C LYS A 123 -13.50 10.29 1.90
N ASN A 124 -13.71 11.12 2.91
CA ASN A 124 -14.66 12.23 2.81
C ASN A 124 -14.19 13.27 1.79
N LEU A 125 -12.89 13.58 1.74
CA LEU A 125 -12.32 14.45 0.71
C LEU A 125 -12.53 13.86 -0.70
N GLU A 126 -12.32 12.56 -0.88
CA GLU A 126 -12.61 11.88 -2.16
C GLU A 126 -14.11 12.00 -2.55
N SER A 127 -15.02 11.89 -1.58
CA SER A 127 -16.46 12.04 -1.82
C SER A 127 -16.82 13.48 -2.23
N ILE A 128 -16.27 14.49 -1.57
CA ILE A 128 -16.48 15.90 -1.94
C ILE A 128 -15.91 16.18 -3.34
N ARG A 129 -14.73 15.63 -3.67
CA ARG A 129 -14.15 15.71 -5.02
C ARG A 129 -15.03 15.04 -6.08
N ALA A 130 -15.67 13.92 -5.74
CA ALA A 130 -16.63 13.26 -6.62
C ALA A 130 -17.85 14.15 -6.90
N ASP A 131 -18.32 14.93 -5.92
CA ASP A 131 -19.40 15.92 -6.13
C ASP A 131 -18.97 17.00 -7.12
N VAL A 132 -17.77 17.57 -6.94
CA VAL A 132 -17.20 18.56 -7.86
C VAL A 132 -17.09 17.99 -9.27
N GLN A 133 -16.54 16.77 -9.42
CA GLN A 133 -16.36 16.13 -10.71
C GLN A 133 -17.70 15.83 -11.39
N PHE A 134 -18.67 15.30 -10.64
CA PHE A 134 -20.02 15.03 -11.16
C PHE A 134 -20.70 16.30 -11.66
N LEU A 135 -20.63 17.40 -10.90
CA LEU A 135 -21.20 18.70 -11.29
C LEU A 135 -20.53 19.25 -12.55
N LYS A 136 -19.20 19.15 -12.67
CA LYS A 136 -18.45 19.50 -13.88
C LYS A 136 -18.88 18.70 -15.10
N GLU A 137 -19.19 17.41 -14.92
CA GLU A 137 -19.59 16.52 -16.01
C GLU A 137 -21.02 16.76 -16.47
N ILE A 138 -21.97 17.00 -15.55
CA ILE A 138 -23.36 17.28 -15.95
C ILE A 138 -23.55 18.67 -16.57
N GLN A 139 -22.65 19.61 -16.30
CA GLN A 139 -22.67 20.94 -16.91
C GLN A 139 -22.33 20.89 -18.41
N LYS A 140 -21.61 19.85 -18.85
CA LYS A 140 -21.16 19.71 -20.23
C LYS A 140 -22.31 19.34 -21.17
N PRO A 141 -22.38 19.93 -22.38
CA PRO A 141 -23.46 19.69 -23.32
C PRO A 141 -23.52 18.24 -23.85
N GLU A 142 -22.40 17.51 -23.83
CA GLU A 142 -22.30 16.13 -24.32
C GLU A 142 -23.06 15.12 -23.45
N LYS A 143 -23.44 15.51 -22.22
CA LYS A 143 -24.12 14.64 -21.23
C LYS A 143 -23.38 13.32 -20.96
N ILE A 144 -22.07 13.42 -20.81
CA ILE A 144 -21.19 12.29 -20.52
C ILE A 144 -20.72 12.41 -19.07
N ILE A 145 -20.86 11.32 -18.32
CA ILE A 145 -20.31 11.13 -16.97
C ILE A 145 -19.30 10.00 -17.02
N LYS A 146 -18.22 10.12 -16.25
CA LYS A 146 -17.25 9.04 -16.08
C LYS A 146 -17.73 8.05 -15.02
N ILE A 147 -17.90 6.79 -15.41
CA ILE A 147 -18.27 5.69 -14.51
C ILE A 147 -17.04 4.81 -14.30
N ARG A 148 -16.68 4.61 -13.03
CA ARG A 148 -15.54 3.75 -12.64
C ARG A 148 -15.77 2.32 -13.13
N THR A 149 -14.69 1.66 -13.55
CA THR A 149 -14.69 0.29 -14.09
C THR A 149 -15.44 0.11 -15.41
N PHE A 150 -16.28 1.07 -15.84
CA PHE A 150 -16.96 1.00 -17.13
C PHE A 150 -15.97 1.07 -18.32
N GLY A 151 -14.75 1.58 -18.10
CA GLY A 151 -13.74 1.70 -19.14
C GLY A 151 -13.23 0.37 -19.69
N TYR A 152 -13.46 -0.75 -18.99
CA TYR A 152 -13.10 -2.09 -19.47
C TYR A 152 -14.04 -2.65 -20.55
N PHE A 153 -15.15 -1.97 -20.83
CA PHE A 153 -16.19 -2.49 -21.71
C PHE A 153 -16.32 -1.63 -22.97
N LYS A 154 -16.39 -2.32 -24.11
CA LYS A 154 -16.60 -1.69 -25.42
C LYS A 154 -17.79 -2.31 -26.09
N LYS A 155 -18.60 -1.48 -26.75
CA LYS A 155 -19.75 -1.96 -27.51
C LYS A 155 -19.26 -2.68 -28.78
N GLU A 156 -19.68 -3.92 -28.97
CA GLU A 156 -19.33 -4.75 -30.12
C GLU A 156 -20.59 -5.40 -30.70
N GLU A 157 -20.86 -5.18 -31.99
CA GLU A 157 -22.02 -5.77 -32.64
C GLU A 157 -21.87 -7.30 -32.71
N GLY A 158 -22.73 -8.03 -31.98
CA GLY A 158 -22.76 -9.49 -31.97
C GLY A 158 -22.04 -10.16 -30.80
N ALA A 159 -21.47 -9.41 -29.85
CA ALA A 159 -20.94 -9.99 -28.61
C ALA A 159 -22.08 -10.49 -27.72
N GLU A 160 -22.13 -11.79 -27.41
CA GLU A 160 -23.14 -12.38 -26.54
C GLU A 160 -22.56 -12.81 -25.19
N LEU A 161 -22.96 -12.13 -24.09
CA LEU A 161 -22.90 -12.69 -22.74
C LEU A 161 -24.04 -13.69 -22.48
N SER A 162 -24.37 -14.53 -23.46
CA SER A 162 -25.61 -15.33 -23.46
C SER A 162 -25.68 -16.27 -22.26
N SER A 163 -24.58 -16.94 -21.89
CA SER A 163 -24.55 -17.89 -20.76
C SER A 163 -24.85 -17.22 -19.40
N LEU A 164 -24.16 -16.12 -19.06
CA LEU A 164 -24.39 -15.38 -17.81
C LEU A 164 -25.78 -14.75 -17.78
N LYS A 165 -26.22 -14.18 -18.91
CA LYS A 165 -27.55 -13.57 -19.04
C LYS A 165 -28.67 -14.61 -18.87
N GLU A 166 -28.51 -15.78 -19.46
CA GLU A 166 -29.47 -16.90 -19.33
C GLU A 166 -29.57 -17.38 -17.89
N GLU A 167 -28.44 -17.53 -17.19
CA GLU A 167 -28.41 -17.95 -15.79
C GLU A 167 -29.05 -16.89 -14.88
N LEU A 168 -28.72 -15.62 -15.08
CA LEU A 168 -29.37 -14.49 -14.39
C LEU A 168 -30.88 -14.48 -14.64
N ASN A 169 -31.32 -14.73 -15.89
CA ASN A 169 -32.74 -14.82 -16.21
C ASN A 169 -33.45 -16.02 -15.57
N SER A 170 -32.74 -17.15 -15.40
CA SER A 170 -33.26 -18.33 -14.73
C SER A 170 -33.47 -18.10 -13.24
N ILE A 171 -32.52 -17.40 -12.60
CA ILE A 171 -32.50 -17.17 -11.15
C ILE A 171 -33.35 -15.96 -10.73
N LEU A 172 -33.26 -14.84 -11.46
CA LEU A 172 -33.95 -13.58 -11.14
C LEU A 172 -35.31 -13.46 -11.83
N GLY A 173 -35.61 -14.36 -12.76
CA GLY A 173 -36.83 -14.39 -13.56
C GLY A 173 -36.74 -13.57 -14.84
N LYS A 174 -37.35 -14.07 -15.92
CA LYS A 174 -37.39 -13.37 -17.21
C LYS A 174 -37.99 -11.97 -17.06
N GLY A 175 -37.28 -10.96 -17.58
CA GLY A 175 -37.72 -9.55 -17.54
C GLY A 175 -37.20 -8.73 -16.36
N TRP A 176 -36.41 -9.32 -15.45
CA TRP A 176 -35.81 -8.60 -14.31
C TRP A 176 -34.98 -7.38 -14.77
N LEU A 177 -34.17 -7.53 -15.83
CA LEU A 177 -33.35 -6.45 -16.41
C LEU A 177 -34.21 -5.22 -16.72
N GLY A 178 -35.32 -5.43 -17.42
CA GLY A 178 -36.26 -4.37 -17.79
C GLY A 178 -36.92 -3.72 -16.58
N LYS A 179 -37.31 -4.52 -15.58
CA LYS A 179 -37.89 -4.03 -14.32
C LYS A 179 -36.91 -3.12 -13.57
N VAL A 180 -35.69 -3.59 -13.34
CA VAL A 180 -34.65 -2.83 -12.61
C VAL A 180 -34.27 -1.56 -13.39
N ARG A 181 -34.08 -1.66 -14.72
CA ARG A 181 -33.79 -0.51 -15.59
C ARG A 181 -34.89 0.54 -15.50
N THR A 182 -36.15 0.12 -15.58
CA THR A 182 -37.30 1.04 -15.52
C THR A 182 -37.37 1.72 -14.17
N GLN A 183 -37.13 0.99 -13.08
CA GLN A 183 -37.10 1.55 -11.73
C GLN A 183 -36.00 2.62 -11.59
N ILE A 184 -34.77 2.31 -11.98
CA ILE A 184 -33.65 3.27 -11.87
C ILE A 184 -33.88 4.49 -12.76
N LYS A 185 -34.35 4.31 -14.01
CA LYS A 185 -34.68 5.44 -14.89
C LYS A 185 -35.80 6.30 -14.33
N LYS A 186 -36.81 5.70 -13.67
CA LYS A 186 -37.87 6.44 -12.99
C LYS A 186 -37.30 7.31 -11.86
N GLU A 187 -36.44 6.74 -11.01
CA GLU A 187 -35.76 7.48 -9.94
C GLU A 187 -34.91 8.63 -10.48
N LEU A 188 -34.07 8.39 -11.49
CA LEU A 188 -33.24 9.43 -12.09
C LEU A 188 -34.08 10.55 -12.74
N ASN A 189 -35.20 10.19 -13.39
CA ASN A 189 -36.09 11.18 -13.99
C ASN A 189 -36.85 12.03 -12.97
N SER A 190 -37.17 11.48 -11.78
CA SER A 190 -37.80 12.25 -10.69
C SER A 190 -36.78 13.01 -9.83
N ALA A 191 -35.47 12.75 -9.99
CA ALA A 191 -34.41 13.29 -9.15
C ALA A 191 -34.41 14.83 -9.07
N TYR A 192 -34.70 15.51 -10.19
CA TYR A 192 -34.79 16.97 -10.20
C TYR A 192 -35.97 17.47 -9.37
N THR A 193 -37.17 16.94 -9.61
CA THR A 193 -38.38 17.33 -8.86
C THR A 193 -38.33 16.94 -7.38
N GLU A 194 -37.58 15.90 -7.04
CA GLU A 194 -37.34 15.45 -5.66
C GLU A 194 -36.19 16.19 -4.97
N GLY A 195 -35.58 17.18 -5.64
CA GLY A 195 -34.52 18.01 -5.07
C GLY A 195 -33.20 17.28 -4.83
N LYS A 196 -32.92 16.17 -5.50
CA LYS A 196 -31.69 15.37 -5.28
C LYS A 196 -30.42 16.14 -5.62
N PHE A 197 -30.47 17.06 -6.57
CA PHE A 197 -29.35 17.95 -6.92
C PHE A 197 -29.03 19.00 -5.85
N ALA A 198 -29.93 19.23 -4.89
CA ALA A 198 -29.71 20.17 -3.78
C ALA A 198 -29.28 19.45 -2.49
N THR A 199 -28.84 18.19 -2.60
CA THR A 199 -28.40 17.39 -1.45
C THR A 199 -26.96 17.75 -1.10
N PHE A 200 -26.80 18.72 -0.20
CA PHE A 200 -25.51 19.10 0.35
C PHE A 200 -25.43 18.69 1.81
N SER A 201 -24.37 17.97 2.16
CA SER A 201 -24.01 17.68 3.55
C SER A 201 -22.87 18.60 3.96
N GLU A 202 -22.88 19.08 5.19
CA GLU A 202 -21.74 19.79 5.76
C GLU A 202 -20.58 18.81 5.97
N ALA A 203 -19.36 19.19 5.57
CA ALA A 203 -18.22 18.32 5.81
C ALA A 203 -17.97 18.19 7.33
N PRO A 204 -17.65 16.98 7.83
CA PRO A 204 -17.40 16.79 9.25
C PRO A 204 -16.15 17.56 9.69
N THR A 205 -16.12 18.04 10.93
CA THR A 205 -14.93 18.70 11.48
C THR A 205 -13.73 17.74 11.49
N VAL A 206 -12.58 18.23 11.04
CA VAL A 206 -11.31 17.47 11.08
C VAL A 206 -10.73 17.53 12.49
N GLN A 207 -10.87 16.45 13.26
CA GLN A 207 -10.39 16.38 14.65
C GLN A 207 -10.04 14.94 15.08
N ASN A 208 -9.32 14.80 16.20
CA ASN A 208 -8.99 13.50 16.78
C ASN A 208 -10.15 12.89 17.56
N GLY A 209 -10.13 11.56 17.71
CA GLY A 209 -10.99 10.82 18.63
C GLY A 209 -12.45 10.61 18.20
N THR A 210 -12.97 11.45 17.31
CA THR A 210 -14.32 11.32 16.72
C THR A 210 -14.26 10.72 15.33
N TYR A 211 -15.11 9.72 15.06
CA TYR A 211 -15.24 9.19 13.69
C TYR A 211 -15.94 10.22 12.79
N PRO A 212 -15.31 10.67 11.69
CA PRO A 212 -15.80 11.78 10.88
C PRO A 212 -16.88 11.30 9.91
N PHE A 213 -18.09 11.10 10.44
CA PHE A 213 -19.23 10.70 9.63
C PHE A 213 -19.63 11.83 8.68
N TYR A 214 -19.57 11.57 7.38
CA TYR A 214 -20.06 12.45 6.33
C TYR A 214 -21.28 11.77 5.69
N LYS A 215 -22.40 12.49 5.59
CA LYS A 215 -23.65 11.99 5.01
C LYS A 215 -23.62 11.94 3.47
N GLU A 216 -22.44 12.18 2.89
CA GLU A 216 -22.16 12.21 1.45
C GLU A 216 -22.91 13.35 0.73
N GLY A 217 -22.54 13.65 -0.51
CA GLY A 217 -23.11 14.74 -1.30
C GLY A 217 -23.90 14.28 -2.52
N ILE A 218 -24.04 15.16 -3.50
CA ILE A 218 -24.89 14.95 -4.68
C ILE A 218 -24.50 13.68 -5.45
N SER A 219 -23.20 13.50 -5.70
CA SER A 219 -22.68 12.40 -6.51
C SER A 219 -23.00 11.03 -5.92
N SER A 220 -23.07 10.89 -4.60
CA SER A 220 -23.31 9.59 -3.96
C SER A 220 -24.73 9.06 -4.19
N TRP A 221 -25.68 9.93 -4.53
CA TRP A 221 -27.00 9.48 -4.94
C TRP A 221 -27.04 9.06 -6.42
N PHE A 222 -26.35 9.79 -7.31
CA PHE A 222 -26.40 9.56 -8.75
C PHE A 222 -25.45 8.45 -9.23
N LEU A 223 -24.20 8.44 -8.78
CA LEU A 223 -23.18 7.52 -9.29
C LEU A 223 -23.54 6.04 -9.09
N PRO A 224 -24.00 5.58 -7.90
CA PRO A 224 -24.39 4.18 -7.73
C PRO A 224 -25.56 3.76 -8.66
N ARG A 225 -26.45 4.69 -9.00
CA ARG A 225 -27.56 4.43 -9.95
C ARG A 225 -27.07 4.34 -11.39
N LEU A 226 -26.14 5.21 -11.76
CA LEU A 226 -25.50 5.19 -13.08
C LEU A 226 -24.64 3.95 -13.27
N GLU A 227 -23.88 3.53 -12.25
CA GLU A 227 -23.13 2.27 -12.24
C GLU A 227 -24.05 1.08 -12.48
N LYS A 228 -25.19 1.01 -11.77
CA LYS A 228 -26.19 -0.05 -12.01
C LYS A 228 -26.73 -0.01 -13.44
N LEU A 229 -27.08 1.16 -13.96
CA LEU A 229 -27.52 1.28 -15.35
C LEU A 229 -26.45 0.79 -16.32
N SER A 230 -25.18 1.11 -16.07
CA SER A 230 -24.08 0.66 -16.92
C SER A 230 -23.94 -0.87 -16.93
N VAL A 231 -24.14 -1.55 -15.80
CA VAL A 231 -24.23 -3.03 -15.75
C VAL A 231 -25.37 -3.54 -16.63
N LEU A 232 -26.56 -2.95 -16.50
CA LEU A 232 -27.73 -3.35 -17.30
C LEU A 232 -27.56 -3.07 -18.79
N GLU A 233 -26.75 -2.09 -19.17
CA GLU A 233 -26.38 -1.84 -20.57
C GLU A 233 -25.39 -2.89 -21.06
N ILE A 234 -24.38 -3.24 -20.26
CA ILE A 234 -23.41 -4.29 -20.62
C ILE A 234 -24.11 -5.62 -20.89
N LEU A 235 -25.03 -6.03 -20.01
CA LEU A 235 -25.76 -7.29 -20.11
C LEU A 235 -26.78 -7.34 -21.27
N ASP A 236 -27.15 -6.20 -21.87
CA ASP A 236 -28.26 -6.13 -22.83
C ASP A 236 -27.90 -5.57 -24.21
N LEU A 237 -26.84 -4.77 -24.31
CA LEU A 237 -26.51 -4.00 -25.53
C LEU A 237 -25.23 -4.49 -26.23
N GLY A 238 -24.78 -5.73 -25.95
CA GLY A 238 -23.65 -6.36 -26.65
C GLY A 238 -22.32 -5.69 -26.32
N TYR A 239 -22.04 -5.43 -25.05
CA TYR A 239 -20.70 -5.01 -24.65
C TYR A 239 -19.80 -6.23 -24.48
N SER A 240 -18.56 -6.12 -24.91
CA SER A 240 -17.49 -7.07 -24.66
C SER A 240 -16.36 -6.39 -23.89
N LEU A 241 -15.37 -7.17 -23.45
CA LEU A 241 -14.14 -6.60 -22.92
C LEU A 241 -13.41 -5.81 -24.00
N ASP A 242 -12.97 -4.60 -23.67
CA ASP A 242 -12.11 -3.82 -24.55
C ASP A 242 -10.71 -4.48 -24.62
N PRO A 243 -10.27 -4.97 -25.80
CA PRO A 243 -8.96 -5.59 -25.96
C PRO A 243 -7.79 -4.69 -25.57
N GLU A 244 -7.96 -3.37 -25.56
CA GLU A 244 -6.91 -2.40 -25.15
C GLU A 244 -6.74 -2.33 -23.63
N THR A 245 -7.70 -2.86 -22.88
CA THR A 245 -7.74 -2.77 -21.41
C THR A 245 -7.33 -4.07 -20.71
N ILE A 246 -6.93 -5.07 -21.50
CA ILE A 246 -6.43 -6.36 -21.03
C ILE A 246 -5.03 -6.62 -21.57
N PHE A 247 -4.28 -7.48 -20.91
CA PHE A 247 -2.98 -7.92 -21.39
C PHE A 247 -2.74 -9.41 -21.17
N LEU A 248 -1.86 -9.97 -22.00
CA LEU A 248 -1.40 -11.35 -21.91
C LEU A 248 -0.19 -11.43 -20.96
N SER A 249 -0.27 -12.30 -19.96
CA SER A 249 0.84 -12.61 -19.04
C SER A 249 2.04 -13.22 -19.79
N SER A 250 3.25 -13.01 -19.27
CA SER A 250 4.53 -13.45 -19.85
C SER A 250 4.83 -14.96 -19.71
N GLY A 251 3.83 -15.78 -19.35
CA GLY A 251 3.96 -17.21 -19.05
C GLY A 251 3.59 -18.18 -20.17
N THR A 252 3.66 -19.48 -19.84
CA THR A 252 3.21 -20.58 -20.71
C THR A 252 1.68 -20.69 -20.71
N SER A 253 1.14 -21.51 -21.62
CA SER A 253 -0.25 -21.95 -21.60
C SER A 253 -0.68 -22.47 -20.23
N LEU A 254 -1.99 -22.44 -19.99
CA LEU A 254 -2.57 -22.93 -18.75
C LEU A 254 -2.36 -24.44 -18.62
N SER A 255 -1.96 -24.88 -17.44
CA SER A 255 -2.04 -26.30 -17.08
C SER A 255 -3.49 -26.68 -16.74
N GLU A 256 -3.82 -27.97 -16.80
CA GLU A 256 -5.16 -28.46 -16.43
C GLU A 256 -5.55 -28.12 -14.98
N GLU A 257 -4.57 -28.13 -14.06
CA GLU A 257 -4.79 -27.72 -12.67
C GLU A 257 -5.13 -26.24 -12.56
N GLU A 258 -4.34 -25.37 -13.24
CA GLU A 258 -4.59 -23.93 -13.29
C GLU A 258 -5.96 -23.64 -13.90
N LYS A 259 -6.28 -24.29 -15.02
CA LYS A 259 -7.57 -24.16 -15.70
C LYS A 259 -8.72 -24.52 -14.78
N THR A 260 -8.61 -25.61 -14.03
CA THR A 260 -9.63 -26.02 -13.05
C THR A 260 -9.80 -24.97 -11.94
N LYS A 261 -8.71 -24.39 -11.44
CA LYS A 261 -8.75 -23.34 -10.42
C LYS A 261 -9.32 -22.02 -10.95
N LEU A 262 -8.99 -21.64 -12.18
CA LEU A 262 -9.58 -20.47 -12.84
C LEU A 262 -11.07 -20.66 -13.12
N ILE A 263 -11.50 -21.85 -13.53
CA ILE A 263 -12.92 -22.22 -13.66
C ILE A 263 -13.64 -22.06 -12.32
N SER A 264 -13.05 -22.56 -11.22
CA SER A 264 -13.63 -22.41 -9.89
C SER A 264 -13.74 -20.95 -9.45
N LEU A 265 -12.72 -20.12 -9.71
CA LEU A 265 -12.77 -18.69 -9.38
C LEU A 265 -13.82 -17.97 -10.23
N ARG A 266 -13.86 -18.24 -11.55
CA ARG A 266 -14.86 -17.70 -12.47
C ARG A 266 -16.27 -18.02 -11.98
N ASP A 267 -16.53 -19.27 -11.59
CA ASP A 267 -17.84 -19.70 -11.09
C ASP A 267 -18.17 -19.02 -9.75
N SER A 268 -17.18 -18.82 -8.88
CA SER A 268 -17.35 -18.02 -7.65
C SER A 268 -17.69 -16.56 -7.93
N LEU A 269 -17.01 -15.91 -8.89
CA LEU A 269 -17.33 -14.53 -9.31
C LEU A 269 -18.73 -14.44 -9.90
N LYS A 270 -19.13 -15.43 -10.70
CA LYS A 270 -20.49 -15.53 -11.24
C LYS A 270 -21.55 -15.59 -10.14
N LEU A 271 -21.34 -16.44 -9.13
CA LEU A 271 -22.23 -16.51 -7.96
C LEU A 271 -22.26 -15.19 -7.20
N SER A 272 -21.11 -14.54 -6.99
CA SER A 272 -21.03 -13.22 -6.36
C SER A 272 -21.81 -12.15 -7.13
N ILE A 273 -21.73 -12.12 -8.46
CA ILE A 273 -22.54 -11.21 -9.30
C ILE A 273 -24.04 -11.44 -9.06
N ILE A 274 -24.48 -12.70 -9.02
CA ILE A 274 -25.88 -13.05 -8.79
C ILE A 274 -26.33 -12.61 -7.40
N GLU A 275 -25.52 -12.85 -6.36
CA GLU A 275 -25.82 -12.45 -4.98
C GLU A 275 -25.90 -10.93 -4.82
N LEU A 276 -24.92 -10.19 -5.36
CA LEU A 276 -24.88 -8.73 -5.31
C LEU A 276 -26.13 -8.09 -5.96
N ILE A 277 -26.61 -8.63 -7.08
CA ILE A 277 -27.82 -8.14 -7.74
C ILE A 277 -29.08 -8.48 -6.92
N LYS A 278 -29.11 -9.62 -6.23
CA LYS A 278 -30.24 -10.05 -5.38
C LYS A 278 -30.40 -9.23 -4.12
N GLU A 279 -29.31 -8.76 -3.51
CA GLU A 279 -29.33 -8.11 -2.19
C GLU A 279 -30.12 -6.79 -2.12
N GLU A 280 -30.75 -6.31 -3.20
CA GLU A 280 -31.52 -5.05 -3.29
C GLU A 280 -30.80 -3.81 -2.68
N ASN A 281 -29.48 -3.88 -2.50
CA ASN A 281 -28.66 -2.80 -1.95
C ASN A 281 -28.53 -1.65 -2.97
N LEU A 282 -28.40 -0.41 -2.49
CA LEU A 282 -28.17 0.78 -3.30
C LEU A 282 -26.81 0.76 -4.05
N ASN A 283 -25.81 0.01 -3.57
CA ASN A 283 -24.41 0.17 -4.00
C ASN A 283 -23.78 -1.05 -4.72
N TRP A 284 -24.58 -1.96 -5.26
CA TRP A 284 -24.00 -3.14 -5.95
C TRP A 284 -23.36 -2.85 -7.32
N GLY A 285 -23.63 -1.68 -7.93
CA GLY A 285 -23.22 -1.35 -9.29
C GLY A 285 -21.73 -1.52 -9.56
N HIS A 286 -20.88 -0.77 -8.84
CA HIS A 286 -19.43 -0.86 -8.97
C HIS A 286 -18.87 -2.28 -8.71
N SER A 287 -19.28 -2.94 -7.63
CA SER A 287 -18.80 -4.30 -7.32
C SER A 287 -19.16 -5.30 -8.42
N VAL A 288 -20.36 -5.20 -9.01
CA VAL A 288 -20.75 -6.04 -10.14
C VAL A 288 -19.93 -5.70 -11.40
N LEU A 289 -19.62 -4.43 -11.67
CA LEU A 289 -18.73 -4.07 -12.79
C LEU A 289 -17.34 -4.69 -12.65
N VAL A 290 -16.75 -4.64 -11.45
CA VAL A 290 -15.42 -5.24 -11.18
C VAL A 290 -15.47 -6.75 -11.37
N ASN A 291 -16.46 -7.41 -10.78
CA ASN A 291 -16.60 -8.87 -10.90
C ASN A 291 -16.91 -9.30 -12.33
N LEU A 292 -17.69 -8.51 -13.07
CA LEU A 292 -18.00 -8.79 -14.47
C LEU A 292 -16.77 -8.64 -15.37
N ALA A 293 -15.95 -7.60 -15.17
CA ALA A 293 -14.72 -7.42 -15.93
C ALA A 293 -13.75 -8.60 -15.69
N ARG A 294 -13.58 -9.01 -14.43
CA ARG A 294 -12.76 -10.19 -14.08
C ARG A 294 -13.34 -11.49 -14.63
N PHE A 295 -14.65 -11.70 -14.50
CA PHE A 295 -15.34 -12.86 -15.03
C PHE A 295 -15.06 -13.03 -16.52
N LEU A 296 -15.19 -11.97 -17.31
CA LEU A 296 -14.93 -12.01 -18.75
C LEU A 296 -13.46 -12.26 -19.08
N VAL A 297 -12.53 -11.72 -18.29
CA VAL A 297 -11.09 -11.93 -18.51
C VAL A 297 -10.70 -13.38 -18.21
N LEU A 298 -11.33 -13.98 -17.19
CA LEU A 298 -11.16 -15.39 -16.88
C LEU A 298 -11.76 -16.30 -17.97
N GLU A 299 -12.96 -15.99 -18.47
CA GLU A 299 -13.56 -16.71 -19.61
C GLU A 299 -12.62 -16.70 -20.81
N LYS A 300 -12.15 -15.50 -21.21
CA LYS A 300 -11.19 -15.35 -22.30
C LYS A 300 -9.93 -16.17 -22.06
N SER A 301 -9.45 -16.22 -20.81
CA SER A 301 -8.25 -16.97 -20.47
C SER A 301 -8.43 -18.48 -20.61
N ILE A 302 -9.59 -18.98 -20.17
CA ILE A 302 -9.95 -20.41 -20.22
C ILE A 302 -10.19 -20.86 -21.67
N GLU A 303 -10.84 -20.03 -22.48
CA GLU A 303 -11.15 -20.29 -23.89
C GLU A 303 -9.89 -20.33 -24.77
N GLU A 304 -8.98 -19.37 -24.59
CA GLU A 304 -7.76 -19.27 -25.40
C GLU A 304 -6.58 -20.10 -24.85
N ASP A 305 -6.77 -20.79 -23.72
CA ASP A 305 -5.73 -21.55 -23.02
C ASP A 305 -4.49 -20.69 -22.67
N LYS A 306 -4.73 -19.41 -22.38
CA LYS A 306 -3.72 -18.36 -22.16
C LYS A 306 -4.18 -17.45 -21.03
N LEU A 307 -3.25 -16.96 -20.23
CA LEU A 307 -3.61 -16.16 -19.07
C LEU A 307 -3.67 -14.66 -19.40
N PHE A 308 -4.87 -14.08 -19.33
CA PHE A 308 -5.10 -12.64 -19.47
C PHE A 308 -5.42 -12.00 -18.12
N PHE A 309 -5.11 -10.71 -18.01
CA PHE A 309 -5.44 -9.86 -16.85
C PHE A 309 -5.99 -8.51 -17.30
N LEU A 310 -6.76 -7.87 -16.42
CA LEU A 310 -7.17 -6.47 -16.58
C LEU A 310 -5.97 -5.56 -16.33
N THR A 311 -5.89 -4.45 -17.07
CA THR A 311 -4.98 -3.35 -16.76
C THR A 311 -5.52 -2.56 -15.56
N THR A 312 -4.78 -2.48 -14.45
CA THR A 312 -5.28 -1.93 -13.17
C THR A 312 -4.51 -0.71 -12.66
N PHE A 313 -3.57 -0.19 -13.45
CA PHE A 313 -2.89 1.07 -13.14
C PHE A 313 -3.85 2.27 -13.25
N PRO A 314 -3.96 3.12 -12.21
CA PRO A 314 -4.81 4.30 -12.26
C PRO A 314 -4.33 5.31 -13.32
N GLU A 315 -5.26 6.08 -13.89
CA GLU A 315 -4.96 7.03 -14.97
C GLU A 315 -4.00 8.16 -14.56
N SER A 316 -4.06 8.59 -13.29
CA SER A 316 -3.40 9.81 -12.80
C SER A 316 -2.12 9.55 -11.99
N VAL A 317 -1.49 8.39 -12.13
CA VAL A 317 -0.27 8.07 -11.36
C VAL A 317 1.00 8.66 -11.99
N SER A 318 2.01 8.84 -11.14
CA SER A 318 3.35 9.24 -11.56
C SER A 318 3.91 8.32 -12.63
N GLN A 319 4.60 8.91 -13.61
CA GLN A 319 5.20 8.18 -14.73
C GLN A 319 6.71 8.36 -14.75
N ILE A 320 7.43 7.26 -14.95
CA ILE A 320 8.88 7.23 -15.15
C ILE A 320 9.14 7.26 -16.65
N THR A 321 9.70 8.37 -17.14
CA THR A 321 9.97 8.54 -18.58
C THR A 321 11.13 7.66 -19.07
N PRO A 322 11.20 7.34 -20.37
CA PRO A 322 12.35 6.66 -20.98
C PRO A 322 13.69 7.31 -20.70
N THR A 323 13.74 8.64 -20.69
CA THR A 323 14.96 9.39 -20.37
C THR A 323 15.39 9.25 -18.90
N THR A 324 14.44 8.95 -18.01
CA THR A 324 14.70 8.73 -16.59
C THR A 324 15.25 7.33 -16.37
N TRP A 325 14.54 6.29 -16.82
CA TRP A 325 14.95 4.91 -16.56
C TRP A 325 16.15 4.46 -17.42
N SER A 326 16.40 5.07 -18.58
CA SER A 326 17.60 4.76 -19.38
C SER A 326 18.91 5.11 -18.67
N LYS A 327 18.89 6.04 -17.72
CA LYS A 327 20.06 6.39 -16.89
C LYS A 327 20.48 5.27 -15.96
N ASP A 328 19.54 4.42 -15.56
CA ASP A 328 19.79 3.25 -14.71
C ASP A 328 19.17 1.98 -15.31
N LYS A 329 19.36 1.83 -16.63
CA LYS A 329 18.73 0.75 -17.41
C LYS A 329 18.96 -0.62 -16.79
N LYS A 330 20.18 -0.87 -16.28
CA LYS A 330 20.53 -2.15 -15.65
C LYS A 330 19.76 -2.42 -14.36
N SER A 331 19.55 -1.42 -13.49
CA SER A 331 18.76 -1.63 -12.28
C SER A 331 17.30 -1.85 -12.63
N VAL A 332 16.77 -1.12 -13.61
CA VAL A 332 15.36 -1.26 -14.04
C VAL A 332 15.12 -2.59 -14.75
N GLU A 333 16.07 -3.06 -15.56
CA GLU A 333 16.09 -4.43 -16.12
C GLU A 333 16.14 -5.48 -15.00
N ALA A 334 16.98 -5.30 -13.98
CA ALA A 334 17.02 -6.22 -12.83
C ALA A 334 15.71 -6.22 -12.02
N SER A 335 15.05 -5.06 -11.85
CA SER A 335 13.72 -4.98 -11.25
C SER A 335 12.67 -5.71 -12.10
N SER A 336 12.78 -5.62 -13.43
CA SER A 336 11.92 -6.38 -14.34
C SER A 336 12.14 -7.89 -14.18
N ASP A 337 13.39 -8.34 -14.09
CA ASP A 337 13.71 -9.76 -13.88
C ASP A 337 13.17 -10.25 -12.52
N LEU A 338 13.27 -9.42 -11.48
CA LEU A 338 12.74 -9.73 -10.14
C LEU A 338 11.21 -9.83 -10.13
N LEU A 339 10.50 -8.90 -10.79
CA LEU A 339 9.04 -8.97 -10.90
C LEU A 339 8.61 -10.20 -11.70
N LEU A 340 9.32 -10.52 -12.79
CA LEU A 340 9.07 -11.73 -13.57
C LEU A 340 9.30 -12.99 -12.74
N GLU A 341 10.39 -13.05 -11.96
CA GLU A 341 10.68 -14.16 -11.04
C GLU A 341 9.63 -14.29 -9.95
N ALA A 342 9.17 -13.16 -9.38
CA ALA A 342 8.10 -13.13 -8.40
C ALA A 342 6.77 -13.63 -8.98
N SER A 343 6.42 -13.20 -10.20
CA SER A 343 5.21 -13.65 -10.90
C SER A 343 5.22 -15.14 -11.18
N LYS A 344 6.36 -15.66 -11.69
CA LYS A 344 6.57 -17.10 -11.90
C LYS A 344 6.48 -17.88 -10.59
N THR A 345 7.11 -17.38 -9.53
CA THR A 345 7.09 -18.02 -8.21
C THR A 345 5.69 -18.05 -7.64
N PHE A 346 4.92 -16.97 -7.78
CA PHE A 346 3.52 -16.92 -7.37
C PHE A 346 2.70 -17.97 -8.11
N ARG A 347 2.81 -17.98 -9.44
CA ARG A 347 2.13 -18.95 -10.32
C ARG A 347 2.49 -20.40 -9.95
N GLU A 348 3.77 -20.71 -9.76
CA GLU A 348 4.21 -22.08 -9.48
C GLU A 348 3.92 -22.54 -8.05
N LYS A 349 4.18 -21.72 -7.04
CA LYS A 349 4.08 -22.14 -5.64
C LYS A 349 2.67 -21.97 -5.09
N ARG A 350 2.05 -20.82 -5.32
CA ARG A 350 0.79 -20.45 -4.66
C ARG A 350 -0.40 -21.10 -5.35
N ILE A 351 -0.40 -21.13 -6.69
CA ILE A 351 -1.45 -21.83 -7.42
C ILE A 351 -1.38 -23.33 -7.18
N LYS A 352 -0.21 -23.95 -6.94
CA LYS A 352 -0.15 -25.39 -6.63
C LYS A 352 -0.57 -25.72 -5.19
N SER A 353 -0.31 -24.84 -4.23
CA SER A 353 -0.52 -25.12 -2.80
C SER A 353 -1.90 -24.71 -2.28
N GLU A 354 -2.54 -23.71 -2.89
CA GLU A 354 -3.79 -23.13 -2.42
C GLU A 354 -4.87 -23.14 -3.51
N ASN A 355 -6.14 -22.99 -3.09
CA ASN A 355 -7.22 -22.66 -4.01
C ASN A 355 -7.16 -21.16 -4.36
N LEU A 356 -7.56 -20.82 -5.59
CA LEU A 356 -7.56 -19.43 -6.04
C LEU A 356 -8.79 -18.70 -5.48
N THR A 357 -8.58 -17.92 -4.42
CA THR A 357 -9.58 -16.98 -3.89
C THR A 357 -9.48 -15.62 -4.58
N GLU A 358 -10.50 -14.76 -4.43
CA GLU A 358 -10.44 -13.40 -4.97
C GLU A 358 -9.26 -12.60 -4.39
N GLU A 359 -8.96 -12.76 -3.10
CA GLU A 359 -7.84 -12.09 -2.43
C GLU A 359 -6.48 -12.50 -3.04
N ASN A 360 -6.26 -13.80 -3.20
CA ASN A 360 -5.05 -14.31 -3.82
C ASN A 360 -4.97 -13.93 -5.31
N TYR A 361 -6.10 -13.92 -6.04
CA TYR A 361 -6.14 -13.47 -7.43
C TYR A 361 -5.78 -11.99 -7.55
N LEU A 362 -6.26 -11.13 -6.65
CA LEU A 362 -5.94 -9.70 -6.63
C LEU A 362 -4.44 -9.46 -6.40
N ILE A 363 -3.78 -10.27 -5.57
CA ILE A 363 -2.30 -10.21 -5.41
C ILE A 363 -1.60 -10.61 -6.71
N TRP A 364 -2.10 -11.66 -7.36
CA TRP A 364 -1.54 -12.11 -8.63
C TRP A 364 -1.71 -11.08 -9.74
N GLU A 365 -2.91 -10.52 -9.87
CA GLU A 365 -3.26 -9.47 -10.83
C GLU A 365 -2.38 -8.23 -10.65
N ASP A 366 -2.11 -7.80 -9.40
CA ASP A 366 -1.20 -6.68 -9.10
C ASP A 366 0.24 -6.98 -9.54
N LEU A 367 0.76 -8.18 -9.24
CA LEU A 367 2.11 -8.59 -9.65
C LEU A 367 2.26 -8.64 -11.17
N GLU A 368 1.31 -9.25 -11.87
CA GLU A 368 1.32 -9.39 -13.32
C GLU A 368 1.17 -8.03 -14.02
N ASN A 369 0.37 -7.13 -13.46
CA ASN A 369 0.28 -5.75 -13.96
C ASN A 369 1.63 -5.04 -13.87
N ARG A 370 2.32 -5.14 -12.73
CA ARG A 370 3.61 -4.49 -12.53
C ARG A 370 4.70 -5.08 -13.44
N ASP A 371 4.76 -6.40 -13.61
CA ASP A 371 5.65 -7.04 -14.59
C ASP A 371 5.36 -6.53 -16.00
N TRP A 372 4.09 -6.59 -16.41
CA TRP A 372 3.68 -6.22 -17.77
C TRP A 372 3.98 -4.75 -18.08
N GLU A 373 3.65 -3.83 -17.17
CA GLU A 373 3.89 -2.39 -17.33
C GLU A 373 5.39 -2.12 -17.49
N LEU A 374 6.21 -2.70 -16.61
CA LEU A 374 7.66 -2.49 -16.61
C LEU A 374 8.29 -3.06 -17.88
N ARG A 375 7.99 -4.31 -18.23
CA ARG A 375 8.56 -5.01 -19.38
C ARG A 375 8.10 -4.42 -20.71
N THR A 376 6.84 -3.99 -20.79
CA THR A 376 6.29 -3.29 -21.97
C THR A 376 6.91 -1.90 -22.11
N GLY A 377 7.04 -1.16 -21.02
CA GLY A 377 7.70 0.14 -20.99
C GLY A 377 9.14 0.08 -21.47
N LEU A 378 9.91 -0.90 -20.97
CA LEU A 378 11.30 -1.13 -21.36
C LEU A 378 11.44 -1.55 -22.83
N SER A 379 10.62 -2.50 -23.29
CA SER A 379 10.71 -3.03 -24.66
C SER A 379 10.24 -2.04 -25.73
N ARG A 380 9.20 -1.25 -25.45
CA ARG A 380 8.66 -0.26 -26.38
C ARG A 380 9.29 1.12 -26.25
N GLY A 381 10.09 1.36 -25.21
CA GLY A 381 10.69 2.66 -24.97
C GLY A 381 9.67 3.73 -24.58
N ILE A 382 8.62 3.35 -23.84
CA ILE A 382 7.55 4.26 -23.38
C ILE A 382 7.65 4.54 -21.87
N ALA A 383 6.87 5.51 -21.39
CA ALA A 383 6.82 5.83 -19.97
C ALA A 383 6.18 4.67 -19.18
N ILE A 384 6.69 4.44 -17.97
CA ILE A 384 6.23 3.39 -17.06
C ILE A 384 5.46 4.05 -15.92
N ARG A 385 4.21 3.66 -15.71
CA ARG A 385 3.44 4.08 -14.54
C ARG A 385 4.01 3.43 -13.28
N ASN A 386 4.12 4.20 -12.20
CA ASN A 386 4.64 3.70 -10.93
C ASN A 386 3.81 4.23 -9.76
N THR A 387 3.26 3.31 -8.96
CA THR A 387 2.60 3.60 -7.70
C THR A 387 2.93 2.53 -6.67
N PHE A 388 2.99 2.91 -5.39
CA PHE A 388 3.15 1.99 -4.27
C PHE A 388 1.82 1.46 -3.73
N ASP A 389 0.71 2.04 -4.18
CA ASP A 389 -0.64 1.61 -3.82
C ASP A 389 -0.96 0.26 -4.45
N ARG A 390 -1.84 -0.51 -3.81
CA ARG A 390 -2.38 -1.75 -4.35
C ARG A 390 -3.22 -1.41 -5.58
N LEU A 391 -2.99 -2.10 -6.69
CA LEU A 391 -3.76 -1.90 -7.92
C LEU A 391 -5.16 -2.51 -7.80
N SER A 392 -6.13 -1.88 -8.48
CA SER A 392 -7.54 -2.28 -8.48
C SER A 392 -8.19 -1.95 -9.83
N PRO A 393 -9.17 -2.74 -10.32
CA PRO A 393 -9.88 -2.45 -11.57
C PRO A 393 -10.78 -1.20 -11.52
N ASP A 394 -10.20 -0.02 -11.70
CA ASP A 394 -10.89 1.27 -11.58
C ASP A 394 -10.89 2.14 -12.86
N LEU A 395 -10.58 1.55 -14.02
CA LEU A 395 -10.54 2.28 -15.29
C LEU A 395 -11.91 2.91 -15.63
N SER A 396 -11.93 4.24 -15.75
CA SER A 396 -13.18 5.00 -15.93
C SER A 396 -13.62 5.03 -17.39
N GLY A 397 -14.91 4.78 -17.64
CA GLY A 397 -15.51 4.81 -18.98
C GLY A 397 -16.53 5.94 -19.12
N ASN A 398 -16.70 6.42 -20.35
CA ASN A 398 -17.67 7.46 -20.68
C ASN A 398 -19.09 6.86 -20.76
N PHE A 399 -20.00 7.33 -19.93
CA PHE A 399 -21.39 6.91 -19.91
C PHE A 399 -22.33 8.07 -20.24
N VAL A 400 -23.22 7.89 -21.21
CA VAL A 400 -24.16 8.93 -21.63
C VAL A 400 -25.40 8.89 -20.74
N PHE A 401 -25.70 9.99 -20.06
CA PHE A 401 -26.88 10.08 -19.20
C PHE A 401 -28.08 10.73 -19.90
N SER A 402 -29.28 10.31 -19.49
CA SER A 402 -30.56 10.78 -20.07
C SER A 402 -31.61 11.03 -18.99
N PHE A 403 -31.31 11.95 -18.07
CA PHE A 403 -32.25 12.45 -17.07
C PHE A 403 -32.28 13.98 -17.06
N PRO A 404 -33.38 14.62 -16.59
CA PRO A 404 -33.45 16.06 -16.43
C PRO A 404 -32.41 16.58 -15.43
N THR A 405 -31.68 17.62 -15.80
CA THR A 405 -30.75 18.35 -14.94
C THR A 405 -31.30 19.75 -14.67
N PRO A 406 -30.88 20.42 -13.58
CA PRO A 406 -31.16 21.85 -13.38
C PRO A 406 -30.60 22.70 -14.53
N GLU A 407 -31.02 23.96 -14.59
CA GLU A 407 -30.44 24.97 -15.49
C GLU A 407 -28.94 25.16 -15.22
N SER A 408 -28.20 25.59 -16.24
CA SER A 408 -26.73 25.68 -16.17
C SER A 408 -26.25 26.64 -15.09
N GLU A 409 -27.01 27.71 -14.85
CA GLU A 409 -26.78 28.71 -13.80
C GLU A 409 -26.85 28.08 -12.42
N ILE A 410 -27.85 27.22 -12.17
CA ILE A 410 -28.02 26.50 -10.89
C ILE A 410 -26.88 25.49 -10.70
N ILE A 411 -26.52 24.73 -11.75
CA ILE A 411 -25.39 23.80 -11.70
C ILE A 411 -24.09 24.55 -11.39
N SER A 412 -23.90 25.75 -11.96
CA SER A 412 -22.72 26.59 -11.72
C SER A 412 -22.65 27.07 -10.26
N GLU A 413 -23.80 27.43 -9.67
CA GLU A 413 -23.89 27.78 -8.25
C GLU A 413 -23.50 26.59 -7.36
N TYR A 414 -24.06 25.41 -7.65
CA TYR A 414 -23.75 24.17 -6.93
C TYR A 414 -22.28 23.77 -7.07
N LEU A 415 -21.72 23.92 -8.26
CA LEU A 415 -20.31 23.65 -8.51
C LEU A 415 -19.42 24.59 -7.69
N THR A 416 -19.69 25.90 -7.73
CA THR A 416 -18.94 26.90 -6.96
C THR A 416 -18.99 26.59 -5.46
N ARG A 417 -20.16 26.19 -4.95
CA ARG A 417 -20.32 25.76 -3.55
C ARG A 417 -19.48 24.53 -3.22
N SER A 418 -19.53 23.49 -4.05
CA SER A 418 -18.78 22.24 -3.82
C SER A 418 -17.26 22.44 -3.95
N GLU A 419 -16.80 23.29 -4.87
CA GLU A 419 -15.38 23.64 -5.00
C GLU A 419 -14.87 24.37 -3.75
N LYS A 420 -15.66 25.31 -3.22
CA LYS A 420 -15.32 25.99 -1.96
C LYS A 420 -15.28 25.05 -0.76
N GLU A 421 -16.21 24.09 -0.70
CA GLU A 421 -16.23 23.07 0.35
C GLU A 421 -15.00 22.14 0.24
N GLU A 422 -14.63 21.73 -0.97
CA GLU A 422 -13.43 20.92 -1.23
C GLU A 422 -12.16 21.62 -0.78
N GLU A 423 -11.99 22.89 -1.18
CA GLU A 423 -10.83 23.71 -0.80
C GLU A 423 -10.76 23.87 0.72
N THR A 424 -11.88 24.24 1.35
CA THR A 424 -11.97 24.45 2.80
C THR A 424 -11.66 23.15 3.56
N TYR A 425 -12.22 22.03 3.13
CA TYR A 425 -12.01 20.74 3.76
C TYR A 425 -10.56 20.27 3.61
N TYR A 426 -10.00 20.41 2.41
CA TYR A 426 -8.62 20.04 2.14
C TYR A 426 -7.61 20.90 2.92
N ASP A 427 -7.86 22.21 3.04
CA ASP A 427 -7.05 23.11 3.87
C ASP A 427 -7.12 22.74 5.36
N ASN A 428 -8.31 22.34 5.85
CA ASN A 428 -8.46 21.83 7.21
C ASN A 428 -7.64 20.55 7.43
N LEU A 429 -7.64 19.63 6.45
CA LEU A 429 -6.82 18.41 6.52
C LEU A 429 -5.32 18.73 6.54
N LYS A 430 -4.84 19.60 5.65
CA LYS A 430 -3.42 20.01 5.62
C LYS A 430 -2.98 20.66 6.92
N ARG A 431 -3.82 21.52 7.50
CA ARG A 431 -3.54 22.17 8.78
C ARG A 431 -3.52 21.18 9.94
N PHE A 432 -4.46 20.23 9.96
CA PHE A 432 -4.58 19.25 11.03
C PHE A 432 -3.49 18.17 10.98
N TYR A 433 -3.28 17.58 9.81
CA TYR A 433 -2.26 16.58 9.51
C TYR A 433 -0.96 17.23 8.99
N THR A 434 -0.61 18.39 9.52
CA THR A 434 0.63 19.09 9.14
C THR A 434 1.86 18.33 9.64
N PHE A 435 2.99 18.47 8.94
CA PHE A 435 4.30 18.06 9.42
C PHE A 435 5.08 19.27 9.94
N LYS A 436 5.60 19.19 11.16
CA LYS A 436 6.49 20.18 11.78
C LYS A 436 7.68 19.46 12.40
N LEU A 437 8.89 19.80 11.95
CA LEU A 437 10.12 19.10 12.33
C LEU A 437 10.31 18.91 13.85
N ILE A 438 9.90 19.89 14.66
CA ILE A 438 10.10 19.87 16.12
C ILE A 438 8.86 19.35 16.84
N THR A 439 7.68 19.85 16.49
CA THR A 439 6.46 19.64 17.29
C THR A 439 5.51 18.59 16.72
N LYS A 440 5.69 18.15 15.47
CA LYS A 440 4.77 17.23 14.79
C LYS A 440 5.49 16.43 13.71
N ASN A 441 6.23 15.41 14.15
CA ASN A 441 7.04 14.53 13.30
C ASN A 441 6.76 13.05 13.62
N CYS A 442 7.50 12.12 12.99
CA CYS A 442 7.27 10.69 13.18
C CYS A 442 7.42 10.21 14.62
N THR A 443 8.33 10.82 15.38
CA THR A 443 8.60 10.46 16.77
C THR A 443 7.60 11.11 17.72
N SER A 444 7.31 12.41 17.54
CA SER A 444 6.36 13.10 18.40
C SER A 444 4.95 12.53 18.26
N GLU A 445 4.50 12.21 17.04
CA GLU A 445 3.18 11.60 16.83
C GLU A 445 3.07 10.21 17.48
N ILE A 446 4.16 9.43 17.55
CA ILE A 446 4.15 8.15 18.27
C ILE A 446 3.91 8.38 19.76
N PHE A 447 4.67 9.29 20.39
CA PHE A 447 4.49 9.56 21.82
C PHE A 447 3.15 10.22 22.13
N ASP A 448 2.72 11.21 21.34
CA ASP A 448 1.41 11.86 21.47
C ASP A 448 0.27 10.84 21.33
N SER A 449 0.40 9.89 20.40
CA SER A 449 -0.57 8.81 20.23
C SER A 449 -0.57 7.85 21.42
N LEU A 450 0.61 7.46 21.93
CA LEU A 450 0.70 6.59 23.11
C LEU A 450 0.08 7.25 24.36
N GLU A 451 0.31 8.54 24.56
CA GLU A 451 -0.29 9.32 25.66
C GLU A 451 -1.81 9.51 25.49
N PHE A 452 -2.30 9.56 24.24
CA PHE A 452 -3.73 9.60 23.98
C PHE A 452 -4.39 8.23 24.24
N ILE A 453 -3.69 7.12 23.98
CA ILE A 453 -4.22 5.75 24.12
C ILE A 453 -4.13 5.25 25.56
N LEU A 454 -3.02 5.56 26.24
CA LEU A 454 -2.74 5.17 27.61
C LEU A 454 -2.88 6.38 28.51
N ASN A 455 -3.66 6.29 29.59
CA ASN A 455 -3.60 7.34 30.61
C ASN A 455 -2.22 7.34 31.31
N GLU A 456 -1.89 8.40 32.03
CA GLU A 456 -0.57 8.58 32.66
C GLU A 456 -0.12 7.37 33.51
N LYS A 457 -1.02 6.81 34.33
CA LYS A 457 -0.71 5.66 35.18
C LYS A 457 -0.52 4.38 34.37
N GLU A 458 -1.32 4.19 33.33
CA GLU A 458 -1.19 3.04 32.42
C GLU A 458 0.12 3.13 31.65
N TYR A 459 0.49 4.30 31.14
CA TYR A 459 1.76 4.51 30.45
C TYR A 459 2.94 4.10 31.35
N GLU A 460 2.96 4.59 32.60
CA GLU A 460 4.03 4.26 33.55
C GLU A 460 4.11 2.79 33.90
N THR A 461 2.96 2.12 34.02
CA THR A 461 2.88 0.70 34.35
C THR A 461 3.29 -0.18 33.18
N VAL A 462 2.85 0.16 31.97
CA VAL A 462 2.99 -0.66 30.76
C VAL A 462 4.36 -0.45 30.11
N LEU A 463 4.77 0.80 29.90
CA LEU A 463 5.97 1.15 29.14
C LEU A 463 7.14 1.52 30.05
N GLY A 464 6.88 2.22 31.15
CA GLY A 464 7.90 2.79 32.04
C GLY A 464 7.77 4.32 32.12
N LYS A 465 8.84 5.02 32.50
CA LYS A 465 8.76 6.48 32.73
C LYS A 465 8.35 7.22 31.45
N ARG A 466 7.46 8.20 31.61
CA ARG A 466 6.94 9.05 30.54
C ARG A 466 8.07 9.76 29.78
N ILE A 467 7.93 9.83 28.45
CA ILE A 467 8.82 10.56 27.54
C ILE A 467 8.00 11.62 26.82
N ASP A 468 8.33 12.89 27.06
CA ASP A 468 7.66 14.02 26.43
C ASP A 468 8.56 14.64 25.33
N PRO A 469 8.19 14.51 24.04
CA PRO A 469 8.93 15.07 22.92
C PRO A 469 8.82 16.59 22.80
N HIS A 470 7.87 17.24 23.48
CA HIS A 470 7.64 18.69 23.36
C HIS A 470 8.44 19.50 24.38
N SER A 471 8.83 18.88 25.50
CA SER A 471 9.66 19.52 26.54
C SER A 471 11.12 19.08 26.51
N SER A 472 11.51 18.20 25.58
CA SER A 472 12.86 17.67 25.46
C SER A 472 13.30 17.50 24.02
N LEU A 473 14.55 17.07 23.79
CA LEU A 473 15.06 16.79 22.44
C LEU A 473 14.61 15.41 21.91
N THR A 474 13.71 14.70 22.60
CA THR A 474 13.21 13.39 22.17
C THR A 474 12.25 13.47 20.98
N PHE A 475 11.93 14.65 20.45
CA PHE A 475 11.38 14.75 19.08
C PHE A 475 12.39 14.29 18.01
N ILE A 476 13.69 14.18 18.35
CA ILE A 476 14.74 13.67 17.48
C ILE A 476 14.82 12.14 17.63
N PRO A 477 14.61 11.35 16.55
CA PRO A 477 14.48 9.90 16.62
C PRO A 477 15.58 9.14 17.39
N PHE A 478 16.85 9.52 17.24
CA PHE A 478 17.94 8.83 17.96
C PHE A 478 17.96 9.16 19.46
N ILE A 479 17.63 10.40 19.83
CA ILE A 479 17.51 10.81 21.24
C ILE A 479 16.30 10.15 21.88
N ALA A 480 15.20 9.99 21.13
CA ALA A 480 14.07 9.20 21.58
C ALA A 480 14.46 7.75 21.86
N TYR A 481 15.22 7.11 20.96
CA TYR A 481 15.70 5.75 21.17
C TYR A 481 16.52 5.65 22.46
N ASP A 482 17.51 6.52 22.65
CA ASP A 482 18.34 6.54 23.86
C ASP A 482 17.47 6.77 25.11
N SER A 483 16.54 7.72 25.06
CA SER A 483 15.60 7.97 26.16
C SER A 483 14.68 6.78 26.43
N ILE A 484 14.28 6.00 25.43
CA ILE A 484 13.47 4.78 25.58
C ILE A 484 14.29 3.71 26.30
N THR A 485 15.54 3.48 25.88
CA THR A 485 16.41 2.49 26.53
C THR A 485 16.66 2.80 28.01
N GLU A 486 16.65 4.08 28.39
CA GLU A 486 16.83 4.50 29.79
C GLU A 486 15.54 4.49 30.62
N LYS A 487 14.39 4.82 30.01
CA LYS A 487 13.15 5.14 30.73
C LYS A 487 12.07 4.07 30.61
N TRP A 488 12.04 3.33 29.51
CA TRP A 488 11.11 2.24 29.33
C TRP A 488 11.66 0.93 29.89
N ASN A 489 10.77 -0.03 30.12
CA ASN A 489 11.10 -1.38 30.59
C ASN A 489 11.62 -2.27 29.45
N VAL A 490 12.68 -1.82 28.76
CA VAL A 490 13.30 -2.54 27.64
C VAL A 490 13.92 -3.85 28.12
N LYS A 491 13.61 -4.95 27.42
CA LYS A 491 14.12 -6.31 27.69
C LYS A 491 15.30 -6.69 26.79
N GLU A 492 15.24 -6.25 25.54
CA GLU A 492 16.21 -6.62 24.52
C GLU A 492 16.43 -5.43 23.58
N GLU A 493 17.66 -5.25 23.15
CA GLU A 493 18.03 -4.34 22.07
C GLU A 493 18.58 -5.16 20.91
N THR A 494 18.08 -4.91 19.70
CA THR A 494 18.59 -5.55 18.49
C THR A 494 18.97 -4.52 17.44
N ILE A 495 19.94 -4.87 16.61
CA ILE A 495 20.41 -4.01 15.52
C ILE A 495 20.21 -4.74 14.20
N GLU A 496 19.53 -4.08 13.28
CA GLU A 496 19.39 -4.54 11.90
C GLU A 496 20.25 -3.69 10.98
N LEU A 497 21.28 -4.32 10.42
CA LEU A 497 22.29 -3.63 9.64
C LEU A 497 21.75 -3.22 8.26
N SER A 498 22.20 -2.03 7.81
CA SER A 498 21.99 -1.59 6.43
C SER A 498 22.62 -2.56 5.42
N HIS A 499 22.07 -2.63 4.21
CA HIS A 499 22.57 -3.51 3.14
C HIS A 499 24.09 -3.48 2.97
N ARG A 500 24.68 -2.27 2.88
CA ARG A 500 26.11 -2.10 2.71
C ARG A 500 26.91 -2.71 3.86
N LYS A 501 26.47 -2.50 5.11
CA LYS A 501 27.14 -3.07 6.29
C LYS A 501 27.12 -4.60 6.30
N VAL A 502 25.97 -5.20 5.96
CA VAL A 502 25.87 -6.67 5.81
C VAL A 502 26.85 -7.16 4.73
N ALA A 503 26.94 -6.46 3.60
CA ALA A 503 27.87 -6.80 2.52
C ALA A 503 29.34 -6.62 2.94
N LEU A 504 29.65 -5.56 3.70
CA LEU A 504 30.99 -5.29 4.24
C LEU A 504 31.43 -6.35 5.24
N GLU A 505 30.56 -6.77 6.16
CA GLU A 505 30.86 -7.84 7.13
C GLU A 505 31.24 -9.13 6.40
N LYS A 506 30.41 -9.58 5.45
CA LYS A 506 30.70 -10.75 4.62
C LYS A 506 32.02 -10.61 3.85
N LEU A 507 32.30 -9.42 3.31
CA LEU A 507 33.53 -9.17 2.55
C LEU A 507 34.77 -9.16 3.45
N TYR A 508 34.70 -8.55 4.63
CA TYR A 508 35.82 -8.47 5.56
C TYR A 508 36.10 -9.81 6.25
N GLU A 509 35.07 -10.63 6.51
CA GLU A 509 35.24 -12.02 6.94
C GLU A 509 36.01 -12.85 5.89
N SER A 510 35.67 -12.70 4.61
CA SER A 510 36.33 -13.45 3.52
C SER A 510 37.71 -12.90 3.11
N ASN A 511 37.98 -11.60 3.31
CA ASN A 511 39.22 -10.96 2.85
C ASN A 511 39.59 -9.70 3.68
N PRO A 512 40.15 -9.87 4.89
CA PRO A 512 40.39 -8.79 5.87
C PRO A 512 41.60 -7.89 5.55
N LYS A 513 41.95 -7.71 4.27
CA LYS A 513 43.13 -6.94 3.86
C LYS A 513 42.83 -5.43 3.87
N LEU A 514 43.81 -4.62 4.27
CA LEU A 514 43.74 -3.14 4.20
C LEU A 514 43.35 -2.63 2.80
N ARG A 515 43.80 -3.31 1.74
CA ARG A 515 43.43 -2.99 0.37
C ARG A 515 41.91 -3.12 0.13
N THR A 516 41.26 -4.12 0.71
CA THR A 516 39.80 -4.31 0.63
C THR A 516 39.07 -3.16 1.31
N TYR A 517 39.53 -2.77 2.50
CA TYR A 517 38.99 -1.62 3.23
C TYR A 517 39.13 -0.30 2.44
N LEU A 518 40.33 -0.01 1.93
CA LEU A 518 40.55 1.20 1.11
C LEU A 518 39.70 1.17 -0.16
N LYS A 519 39.58 0.01 -0.80
CA LYS A 519 38.74 -0.18 -2.00
C LYS A 519 37.27 0.13 -1.69
N GLU A 520 36.74 -0.35 -0.58
CA GLU A 520 35.32 -0.14 -0.26
C GLU A 520 35.04 1.22 0.41
N SER A 521 36.04 1.93 0.92
CA SER A 521 35.86 3.22 1.63
C SER A 521 35.27 4.36 0.79
N ASN A 522 35.31 4.29 -0.54
CA ASN A 522 34.91 5.38 -1.43
C ASN A 522 34.06 4.92 -2.61
N VAL A 523 33.27 5.85 -3.18
CA VAL A 523 32.33 5.59 -4.27
C VAL A 523 33.00 5.19 -5.59
N PHE A 524 34.29 5.53 -5.79
CA PHE A 524 34.99 5.31 -7.06
C PHE A 524 35.52 3.89 -7.21
N SER A 525 35.91 3.25 -6.09
CA SER A 525 36.49 1.90 -6.11
C SER A 525 35.62 0.84 -5.44
N SER A 526 34.54 1.23 -4.76
CA SER A 526 33.65 0.29 -4.07
C SER A 526 33.09 -0.74 -5.05
N SER A 527 33.18 -2.02 -4.67
CA SER A 527 32.52 -3.09 -5.42
C SER A 527 31.09 -3.35 -4.97
N ILE A 528 30.71 -2.83 -3.79
CA ILE A 528 29.36 -2.93 -3.23
C ILE A 528 28.45 -1.85 -3.80
N TYR A 529 28.88 -0.58 -3.78
CA TYR A 529 28.05 0.54 -4.20
C TYR A 529 28.13 0.80 -5.71
N ARG A 530 26.98 1.12 -6.30
CA ARG A 530 26.88 1.66 -7.66
C ARG A 530 26.27 3.05 -7.58
N SER A 531 26.85 4.00 -8.32
CA SER A 531 26.38 5.39 -8.32
C SER A 531 24.90 5.47 -8.71
N ASN A 532 24.08 6.05 -7.84
CA ASN A 532 22.68 6.37 -8.13
C ASN A 532 22.55 7.89 -8.39
N PRO A 533 21.98 8.33 -9.54
CA PRO A 533 21.73 9.74 -9.82
C PRO A 533 20.88 10.49 -8.80
N ASP A 534 20.07 9.77 -8.02
CA ASP A 534 19.20 10.35 -6.98
C ASP A 534 19.94 10.53 -5.64
N ASP A 535 21.13 9.96 -5.48
CA ASP A 535 21.97 10.22 -4.31
C ASP A 535 22.65 11.59 -4.42
N SER A 536 22.73 12.29 -3.29
CA SER A 536 23.64 13.44 -3.17
C SER A 536 25.07 13.01 -3.49
N SER A 537 25.87 13.86 -4.14
CA SER A 537 27.23 13.46 -4.54
C SER A 537 28.19 13.42 -3.34
N PHE A 538 28.96 12.35 -3.14
CA PHE A 538 29.97 12.26 -2.07
C PHE A 538 31.15 11.40 -2.52
N VAL A 539 32.24 11.40 -1.75
CA VAL A 539 33.45 10.64 -2.06
C VAL A 539 33.59 9.43 -1.15
N PHE A 540 33.58 9.66 0.16
CA PHE A 540 33.84 8.62 1.17
C PHE A 540 32.57 8.23 1.91
N PHE A 541 32.42 6.93 2.14
CA PHE A 541 31.43 6.40 3.06
C PHE A 541 31.90 6.61 4.50
N THR A 542 31.02 7.09 5.36
CA THR A 542 31.30 7.45 6.77
C THR A 542 30.69 6.47 7.77
N ASP A 543 30.26 5.33 7.25
CA ASP A 543 29.13 4.56 7.76
C ASP A 543 29.57 3.35 8.60
N ASP A 544 30.79 2.89 8.36
CA ASP A 544 31.53 1.82 9.02
C ASP A 544 32.73 2.32 9.85
N ILE A 545 33.02 3.63 9.83
CA ILE A 545 34.21 4.21 10.46
C ILE A 545 33.84 5.39 11.36
N VAL A 546 34.29 5.35 12.62
CA VAL A 546 34.04 6.42 13.61
C VAL A 546 35.21 7.41 13.65
N LEU A 547 36.44 6.93 13.82
CA LEU A 547 37.61 7.79 14.10
C LEU A 547 38.00 8.69 12.92
N LEU A 548 37.96 8.17 11.69
CA LEU A 548 38.29 8.95 10.49
C LEU A 548 37.08 9.72 9.93
N ARG A 549 35.91 9.65 10.58
CA ARG A 549 34.68 10.29 10.09
C ARG A 549 34.85 11.80 9.86
N PRO A 550 35.49 12.58 10.74
CA PRO A 550 35.70 14.00 10.48
C PRO A 550 36.55 14.26 9.23
N ILE A 551 37.59 13.44 9.00
CA ILE A 551 38.47 13.57 7.82
C ILE A 551 37.67 13.27 6.55
N TYR A 552 36.88 12.21 6.55
CA TYR A 552 36.01 11.86 5.41
C TYR A 552 34.94 12.93 5.19
N GLY A 553 34.38 13.48 6.27
CA GLY A 553 33.45 14.59 6.25
C GLY A 553 34.04 15.85 5.61
N ILE A 554 35.30 16.20 5.91
CA ILE A 554 36.01 17.33 5.28
C ILE A 554 36.13 17.10 3.77
N VAL A 555 36.52 15.90 3.34
CA VAL A 555 36.64 15.60 1.91
C VAL A 555 35.28 15.65 1.21
N ASN A 556 34.24 15.06 1.82
CA ASN A 556 32.88 15.11 1.30
C ASN A 556 32.34 16.54 1.21
N LEU A 557 32.60 17.38 2.22
CA LEU A 557 32.24 18.79 2.22
C LEU A 557 32.94 19.55 1.10
N GLY A 558 34.26 19.36 0.95
CA GLY A 558 35.03 19.96 -0.14
C GLY A 558 34.51 19.54 -1.53
N TRP A 559 34.13 18.26 -1.67
CA TRP A 559 33.50 17.74 -2.89
C TRP A 559 32.13 18.37 -3.16
N GLY A 560 31.31 18.54 -2.12
CA GLY A 560 30.02 19.23 -2.20
C GLY A 560 30.17 20.69 -2.64
N ILE A 561 31.07 21.44 -2.01
CA ILE A 561 31.37 22.84 -2.36
C ILE A 561 31.91 22.96 -3.79
N GLY A 562 32.80 22.04 -4.20
CA GLY A 562 33.31 21.99 -5.56
C GLY A 562 32.20 21.77 -6.58
N ASN A 563 31.31 20.79 -6.34
CA ASN A 563 30.18 20.54 -7.23
C ASN A 563 29.15 21.68 -7.23
N PHE A 564 28.91 22.31 -6.09
CA PHE A 564 28.09 23.51 -6.00
C PHE A 564 28.66 24.64 -6.88
N THR A 565 29.95 24.91 -6.74
CA THR A 565 30.64 25.97 -7.50
C THR A 565 30.60 25.71 -9.01
N VAL A 566 30.90 24.49 -9.45
CA VAL A 566 30.75 24.10 -10.85
C VAL A 566 29.28 24.17 -11.29
N GLY A 567 28.37 23.77 -10.41
CA GLY A 567 26.92 23.82 -10.59
C GLY A 567 26.38 25.21 -10.89
N ILE A 568 26.95 26.27 -10.30
CA ILE A 568 26.60 27.67 -10.62
C ILE A 568 26.81 27.93 -12.12
N PHE A 569 27.96 27.52 -12.66
CA PHE A 569 28.30 27.75 -14.07
C PHE A 569 27.58 26.79 -15.02
N THR A 570 27.23 25.58 -14.57
CA THR A 570 26.47 24.61 -15.39
C THR A 570 24.96 24.74 -15.26
N SER A 571 24.46 25.55 -14.31
CA SER A 571 23.03 25.73 -14.02
C SER A 571 22.16 26.03 -15.25
N PRO A 572 22.61 26.86 -16.23
CA PRO A 572 21.82 27.10 -17.45
C PRO A 572 21.60 25.84 -18.30
N PHE A 573 22.50 24.85 -18.20
CA PHE A 573 22.50 23.66 -19.04
C PHE A 573 21.86 22.44 -18.36
N ASP A 574 21.94 22.35 -17.02
CA ASP A 574 21.43 21.22 -16.23
C ASP A 574 20.19 21.56 -15.38
N LYS A 575 19.61 22.75 -15.59
CA LYS A 575 18.48 23.30 -14.83
C LYS A 575 18.77 23.40 -13.32
N GLY A 576 20.02 23.62 -12.94
CA GLY A 576 20.44 23.77 -11.55
C GLY A 576 20.57 22.46 -10.78
N ARG A 577 20.48 21.30 -11.44
CA ARG A 577 20.57 19.99 -10.77
C ARG A 577 21.90 19.82 -10.02
N ARG A 578 23.04 20.13 -10.65
CA ARG A 578 24.35 19.99 -10.01
C ARG A 578 24.56 20.97 -8.86
N LEU A 579 24.01 22.18 -8.99
CA LEU A 579 23.98 23.18 -7.93
C LEU A 579 23.26 22.63 -6.69
N GLN A 580 22.04 22.11 -6.87
CA GLN A 580 21.23 21.53 -5.78
C GLN A 580 21.93 20.33 -5.14
N ASN A 581 22.47 19.40 -5.95
CA ASN A 581 23.18 18.22 -5.46
C ASN A 581 24.46 18.59 -4.68
N GLY A 582 25.21 19.59 -5.15
CA GLY A 582 26.40 20.10 -4.46
C GLY A 582 26.04 20.75 -3.11
N LEU A 583 24.96 21.54 -3.07
CA LEU A 583 24.46 22.16 -1.84
C LEU A 583 24.02 21.10 -0.81
N GLN A 584 23.23 20.11 -1.23
CA GLN A 584 22.79 19.01 -0.37
C GLN A 584 24.01 18.22 0.15
N SER A 585 24.94 17.88 -0.72
CA SER A 585 26.18 17.18 -0.35
C SER A 585 26.97 17.94 0.72
N ALA A 586 27.18 19.24 0.53
CA ALA A 586 27.87 20.07 1.50
C ALA A 586 27.13 20.10 2.83
N PHE A 587 25.82 20.37 2.80
CA PHE A 587 24.98 20.45 3.99
C PHE A 587 25.01 19.16 4.82
N PHE A 588 24.83 18.00 4.18
CA PHE A 588 24.81 16.71 4.87
C PHE A 588 26.19 16.19 5.29
N SER A 589 27.28 16.82 4.85
CA SER A 589 28.64 16.49 5.29
C SER A 589 29.05 17.26 6.54
N LEU A 590 28.33 18.32 6.92
CA LEU A 590 28.64 19.11 8.12
C LEU A 590 28.57 18.27 9.42
N PRO A 591 27.55 17.43 9.64
CA PRO A 591 27.47 16.63 10.87
C PRO A 591 28.59 15.58 10.98
N GLU A 592 29.15 15.13 9.86
CA GLU A 592 30.27 14.17 9.83
C GLU A 592 31.54 14.75 10.48
N LEU A 593 31.69 16.07 10.48
CA LEU A 593 32.80 16.78 11.13
C LEU A 593 32.82 16.62 12.65
N VAL A 594 31.66 16.36 13.26
CA VAL A 594 31.48 16.18 14.71
C VAL A 594 31.05 14.75 15.06
N PHE A 595 31.51 13.78 14.26
CA PHE A 595 31.24 12.35 14.44
C PHE A 595 29.77 11.93 14.28
N PHE A 596 28.88 12.76 13.76
CA PHE A 596 27.51 12.35 13.46
C PHE A 596 27.43 11.79 12.04
N ASN A 597 26.89 10.58 11.88
CA ASN A 597 26.80 9.94 10.57
C ASN A 597 25.45 10.25 9.91
N ILE A 598 25.46 10.78 8.69
CA ILE A 598 24.28 10.84 7.84
C ILE A 598 24.49 9.86 6.68
N ARG A 599 23.59 8.89 6.55
CA ARG A 599 23.70 7.85 5.52
C ARG A 599 23.59 8.45 4.12
N LYS A 600 24.58 8.09 3.31
CA LYS A 600 24.72 8.44 1.90
C LYS A 600 24.75 7.14 1.09
N GLY A 601 24.15 7.17 -0.09
CA GLY A 601 24.10 6.00 -0.98
C GLY A 601 22.85 5.16 -0.78
N THR A 602 22.10 4.94 -1.87
CA THR A 602 20.94 4.05 -1.93
C THR A 602 21.22 2.83 -2.81
N PHE A 603 20.44 1.76 -2.66
CA PHE A 603 20.63 0.47 -3.34
C PHE A 603 19.34 -0.01 -4.04
N PRO A 604 18.89 0.67 -5.11
CA PRO A 604 17.65 0.32 -5.81
C PRO A 604 17.64 -1.10 -6.41
N GLY A 605 18.81 -1.66 -6.74
CA GLY A 605 18.95 -3.02 -7.26
C GLY A 605 19.24 -4.11 -6.21
N ALA A 606 19.25 -3.78 -4.92
CA ALA A 606 19.50 -4.77 -3.88
C ALA A 606 18.27 -5.67 -3.66
N LYS A 607 18.51 -6.98 -3.56
CA LYS A 607 17.47 -7.95 -3.18
C LYS A 607 17.18 -7.84 -1.68
N PRO A 608 15.93 -8.11 -1.24
CA PRO A 608 15.62 -8.21 0.18
C PRO A 608 16.54 -9.23 0.85
N ASN A 609 17.03 -8.91 2.05
CA ASN A 609 17.68 -9.89 2.91
C ASN A 609 16.60 -10.82 3.46
N VAL A 610 16.17 -11.81 2.66
CA VAL A 610 15.34 -12.90 3.20
C VAL A 610 16.22 -13.64 4.19
N SER A 611 16.01 -13.42 5.49
CA SER A 611 16.68 -14.22 6.50
C SER A 611 16.27 -15.67 6.26
N GLU A 612 17.23 -16.55 5.94
CA GLU A 612 17.01 -18.00 5.77
C GLU A 612 16.48 -18.68 7.06
N LYS A 613 16.23 -17.93 8.14
CA LYS A 613 15.79 -18.42 9.45
C LYS A 613 14.34 -18.94 9.54
N LYS A 614 13.53 -18.92 8.46
CA LYS A 614 12.17 -19.51 8.48
C LYS A 614 12.04 -20.88 7.81
N LEU A 615 13.16 -21.51 7.40
CA LEU A 615 13.17 -22.84 6.76
C LEU A 615 14.00 -23.89 7.52
N GLU A 616 14.22 -23.71 8.81
CA GLU A 616 14.57 -24.86 9.67
C GLU A 616 13.28 -25.53 10.14
N SER A 617 13.10 -26.73 9.57
CA SER A 617 12.02 -27.67 9.78
C SER A 617 11.55 -27.79 11.24
N GLN A 618 10.25 -27.63 11.45
CA GLN A 618 9.54 -28.54 12.35
C GLN A 618 9.72 -29.95 11.79
N LYS A 619 10.68 -30.69 12.37
CA LYS A 619 10.72 -32.14 12.32
C LYS A 619 10.36 -32.68 13.69
#